data_AF-A0A8H6G475-F1
#
_entry.id   AF-A0A8H6G475-F1
#
_cell.length_a   1.000
_cell.length_b   1.000
_cell.length_c   1.000
_cell.angle_alpha   90.00
_cell.angle_beta   90.00
_cell.angle_gamma   90.00
#
_symmetry.space_group_name_H-M   'P 1'
#
loop_
_entity.id
_entity.type
_entity.pdbx_description
1 polymer ?
#
loop_
_entity_poly.entity_id
_entity_poly.type
_entity_poly.pdbx_seq_one_letter_code
_entity_poly.pdbx_strand_id
1 'polypeptide(L)'
;MPITFGSVGDIVSVSCLIKDLVKCLDESRGSPAEYQAVIRELWSLDHALLEVELLLQSCAQSMELSGLRKDAKSCAEQCRKCIEDFQNRMKRYQRSLRKGGTGNLFRDTTAKFRWHVSEKDDLAKFRAEVTAHYLSLNMLLATAGTKLTMLNDEGMHKRLKQSDLAHASSSATQTSLLVDINTRLQENNTLIQAAALESKALGSRIDVDYFRNLGTELL
;
A
#
# COMPACT_ATOMS: atom_id res chain seq x y z
N MET A 1 24.94 -18.53 -0.33
CA MET A 1 24.41 -17.48 -1.23
C MET A 1 24.53 -16.15 -0.52
N PRO A 2 25.03 -15.08 -1.16
CA PRO A 2 25.14 -13.79 -0.50
C PRO A 2 23.76 -13.14 -0.43
N ILE A 3 23.32 -12.80 0.78
CA ILE A 3 22.13 -11.99 1.02
C ILE A 3 22.44 -10.60 0.45
N THR A 4 21.66 -10.16 -0.53
CA THR A 4 21.83 -8.84 -1.13
C THR A 4 21.45 -7.77 -0.11
N PHE A 5 22.45 -7.21 0.57
CA PHE A 5 22.36 -5.97 1.32
C PHE A 5 22.31 -4.80 0.34
N GLY A 6 21.12 -4.45 -0.12
CA GLY A 6 20.88 -3.24 -0.88
C GLY A 6 19.49 -2.72 -0.54
N SER A 7 19.41 -1.49 -0.04
CA SER A 7 18.20 -0.77 0.41
C SER A 7 17.78 -0.99 1.87
N VAL A 8 17.62 -2.23 2.32
CA VAL A 8 17.08 -2.57 3.67
C VAL A 8 18.10 -2.35 4.80
N GLY A 9 19.39 -2.58 4.52
CA GLY A 9 20.45 -2.42 5.51
C GLY A 9 20.70 -0.97 5.90
N ASP A 10 20.44 -0.02 5.00
CA ASP A 10 20.79 1.40 5.21
C ASP A 10 19.86 2.02 6.26
N ILE A 11 18.54 1.81 6.16
CA ILE A 11 17.55 2.36 7.11
C ILE A 11 17.73 1.75 8.52
N VAL A 12 17.92 0.43 8.59
CA VAL A 12 18.17 -0.26 9.87
C VAL A 12 19.48 0.22 10.50
N SER A 13 20.50 0.52 9.69
CA SER A 13 21.75 1.11 10.19
C SER A 13 21.52 2.50 10.81
N VAL A 14 20.66 3.32 10.22
CA VAL A 14 20.28 4.63 10.80
C VAL A 14 19.53 4.45 12.13
N SER A 15 18.62 3.47 12.21
CA SER A 15 17.94 3.11 13.47
C SER A 15 18.94 2.75 14.58
N CYS A 16 19.98 1.98 14.27
CA CYS A 16 21.05 1.66 15.21
C CYS A 16 21.81 2.93 15.66
N LEU A 17 22.15 3.83 14.73
CA LEU A 17 22.81 5.10 15.06
C LEU A 17 21.97 5.99 15.97
N ILE A 18 20.64 6.02 15.75
CA ILE A 18 19.69 6.72 16.62
C ILE A 18 19.75 6.15 18.04
N LYS A 19 19.67 4.81 18.18
CA LYS A 19 19.69 4.13 19.48
C LYS A 19 21.00 4.37 20.24
N ASP A 20 22.13 4.37 19.54
CA ASP A 20 23.43 4.68 20.13
C ASP A 20 23.51 6.14 20.57
N LEU A 21 22.96 7.07 19.78
CA LEU A 21 22.89 8.49 20.16
C LEU A 21 22.00 8.69 21.39
N VAL A 22 20.82 8.05 21.44
CA VAL A 22 19.92 8.12 22.59
C VAL A 22 20.63 7.68 23.87
N LYS A 23 21.37 6.57 23.84
CA LYS A 23 22.19 6.11 24.99
C LYS A 23 23.22 7.15 25.41
N CYS A 24 23.95 7.72 24.44
CA CYS A 24 24.95 8.75 24.73
C CYS A 24 24.33 10.01 25.37
N LEU A 25 23.13 10.41 24.95
CA LEU A 25 22.42 11.57 25.50
C LEU A 25 21.85 11.29 26.90
N ASP A 26 21.37 10.07 27.15
CA ASP A 26 20.84 9.66 28.47
C ASP A 26 21.94 9.57 29.54
N GLU A 27 23.16 9.16 29.16
CA GLU A 27 24.35 9.18 30.04
C GLU A 27 24.87 10.61 30.33
N SER A 28 24.54 11.57 29.48
CA SER A 28 25.00 12.97 29.57
C SER A 28 24.09 13.79 30.49
N ARG A 29 24.45 13.90 31.78
CA ARG A 29 23.67 14.54 32.87
C ARG A 29 23.52 16.09 32.78
N GLY A 30 23.04 16.63 31.65
CA GLY A 30 22.68 18.05 31.46
C GLY A 30 21.16 18.26 31.34
N SER A 31 20.66 19.45 31.74
CA SER A 31 19.25 19.94 31.66
C SER A 31 18.20 18.89 31.22
N PRO A 32 17.60 18.13 32.16
CA PRO A 32 16.85 16.92 31.83
C PRO A 32 15.68 17.16 30.86
N ALA A 33 15.06 18.34 30.83
CA ALA A 33 13.91 18.58 29.95
C ALA A 33 14.27 18.68 28.46
N GLU A 34 15.41 19.29 28.11
CA GLU A 34 15.78 19.58 26.72
C GLU A 34 16.33 18.33 26.01
N TYR A 35 17.19 17.56 26.67
CA TYR A 35 17.68 16.28 26.12
C TYR A 35 16.56 15.25 26.00
N GLN A 36 15.66 15.20 26.98
CA GLN A 36 14.51 14.28 26.92
C GLN A 36 13.55 14.65 25.78
N ALA A 37 13.44 15.93 25.42
CA ALA A 37 12.68 16.32 24.23
C ALA A 37 13.34 15.81 22.94
N VAL A 38 14.66 15.92 22.82
CA VAL A 38 15.42 15.40 21.66
C VAL A 38 15.37 13.87 21.60
N ILE A 39 15.50 13.18 22.74
CA ILE A 39 15.38 11.72 22.82
C ILE A 39 14.00 11.27 22.32
N ARG A 40 12.91 11.96 22.73
CA ARG A 40 11.56 11.64 22.22
C ARG A 40 11.48 11.81 20.70
N GLU A 41 12.03 12.88 20.15
CA GLU A 41 12.02 13.10 18.70
C GLU A 41 12.86 12.10 17.93
N LEU A 42 14.00 11.68 18.49
CA LEU A 42 14.81 10.60 17.96
C LEU A 42 14.05 9.27 17.94
N TRP A 43 13.28 8.95 18.98
CA TRP A 43 12.41 7.77 18.97
C TRP A 43 11.30 7.87 17.92
N SER A 44 10.67 9.03 17.76
CA SER A 44 9.69 9.24 16.70
C SER A 44 10.31 9.05 15.31
N LEU A 45 11.54 9.52 15.11
CA LEU A 45 12.30 9.30 13.88
C LEU A 45 12.61 7.81 13.66
N ASP A 46 13.04 7.09 14.70
CA ASP A 46 13.30 5.64 14.65
C ASP A 46 12.07 4.86 14.21
N HIS A 47 10.92 5.16 14.82
CA HIS A 47 9.65 4.54 14.46
C HIS A 47 9.26 4.82 13.01
N ALA A 48 9.34 6.08 12.56
CA ALA A 48 9.01 6.45 11.18
C ALA A 48 9.94 5.76 10.16
N LEU A 49 11.24 5.64 10.46
CA LEU A 49 12.19 4.91 9.62
C LEU A 49 11.82 3.43 9.48
N LEU A 50 11.44 2.77 10.58
CA LEU A 50 11.05 1.37 10.56
C LEU A 50 9.70 1.14 9.84
N GLU A 51 8.75 2.07 9.96
CA GLU A 51 7.50 2.01 9.20
C GLU A 51 7.74 2.14 7.70
N VAL A 52 8.64 3.05 7.29
CA VAL A 52 9.05 3.20 5.89
C VAL A 52 9.69 1.91 5.39
N GLU A 53 10.58 1.31 6.18
CA GLU A 53 11.22 0.04 5.85
C GLU A 53 10.19 -1.08 5.59
N LEU A 54 9.22 -1.23 6.49
CA LEU A 54 8.18 -2.24 6.37
C LEU A 54 7.29 -2.02 5.13
N LEU A 55 6.90 -0.76 4.85
CA LEU A 55 6.15 -0.44 3.64
C LEU A 55 6.96 -0.74 2.37
N LEU A 56 8.25 -0.39 2.32
CA LEU A 56 9.09 -0.66 1.17
C LEU A 56 9.28 -2.16 0.90
N GLN A 57 9.37 -2.97 1.96
CA GLN A 57 9.43 -4.43 1.85
C GLN A 57 8.12 -5.02 1.31
N SER A 58 6.97 -4.57 1.84
CA SER A 58 5.66 -5.03 1.36
C SER A 58 5.43 -4.70 -0.13
N CYS A 59 6.08 -3.64 -0.61
CA CYS A 59 5.94 -3.10 -1.96
C CYS A 59 7.14 -3.40 -2.86
N ALA A 60 7.98 -4.38 -2.50
CA ALA A 60 9.29 -4.61 -3.13
C ALA A 60 9.23 -4.74 -4.66
N GLN A 61 8.16 -5.34 -5.19
CA GLN A 61 7.99 -5.66 -6.61
C GLN A 61 7.24 -4.60 -7.43
N SER A 62 6.68 -3.57 -6.79
CA SER A 62 5.91 -2.54 -7.50
C SER A 62 6.83 -1.52 -8.18
N MET A 63 6.86 -1.53 -9.52
CA MET A 63 7.61 -0.55 -10.32
C MET A 63 7.11 0.89 -10.08
N GLU A 64 5.83 1.04 -9.76
CA GLU A 64 5.16 2.32 -9.48
C GLU A 64 5.69 2.99 -8.20
N LEU A 65 6.26 2.21 -7.27
CA LEU A 65 6.80 2.70 -6.01
C LEU A 65 8.33 2.84 -6.02
N SER A 66 8.97 2.65 -7.17
CA SER A 66 10.42 2.80 -7.34
C SER A 66 10.93 4.21 -7.05
N GLY A 67 10.19 5.25 -7.47
CA GLY A 67 10.52 6.65 -7.17
C GLY A 67 10.46 6.93 -5.67
N LEU A 68 9.38 6.48 -5.02
CA LEU A 68 9.21 6.63 -3.58
C LEU A 68 10.32 5.94 -2.79
N ARG A 69 10.76 4.76 -3.22
CA ARG A 69 11.90 4.04 -2.61
C ARG A 69 13.18 4.86 -2.68
N LYS A 70 13.43 5.51 -3.81
CA LYS A 70 14.60 6.39 -3.99
C LYS A 70 14.52 7.60 -3.07
N ASP A 71 13.33 8.19 -2.93
CA ASP A 71 13.11 9.35 -2.06
C ASP A 71 13.27 8.97 -0.57
N ALA A 72 12.70 7.84 -0.16
CA ALA A 72 12.88 7.27 1.18
C ALA A 72 14.36 7.00 1.50
N LYS A 73 15.11 6.44 0.55
CA LYS A 73 16.55 6.22 0.71
C LYS A 73 17.31 7.54 0.88
N SER A 74 17.00 8.53 0.05
CA SER A 74 17.61 9.87 0.15
C SER A 74 17.34 10.50 1.52
N CYS A 75 16.11 10.36 2.02
CA CYS A 75 15.73 10.87 3.34
C CYS A 75 16.49 10.14 4.47
N ALA A 76 16.59 8.81 4.42
CA ALA A 76 17.35 8.03 5.40
C ALA A 76 18.85 8.41 5.42
N GLU A 77 19.46 8.60 4.24
CA GLU A 77 20.85 9.07 4.14
C GLU A 77 21.04 10.49 4.71
N GLN A 78 20.04 11.37 4.55
CA GLN A 78 20.08 12.70 5.17
C GLN A 78 19.97 12.62 6.69
N CYS A 79 19.07 11.76 7.21
CA CYS A 79 18.96 11.48 8.65
C CYS A 79 20.29 11.01 9.22
N ARG A 80 20.94 10.06 8.53
CA ARG A 80 22.25 9.54 8.89
C ARG A 80 23.28 10.65 9.02
N LYS A 81 23.40 11.50 8.00
CA LYS A 81 24.36 12.62 8.00
C LYS A 81 24.10 13.60 9.14
N CYS A 82 22.84 13.96 9.38
CA CYS A 82 22.45 14.83 10.50
C CYS A 82 22.92 14.25 11.84
N ILE A 83 22.68 12.96 12.08
CA ILE A 83 23.10 12.25 13.31
C ILE A 83 24.63 12.18 13.41
N GLU A 84 25.33 11.80 12.35
CA GLU A 84 26.79 11.70 12.33
C GLU A 84 27.45 13.08 12.53
N ASP A 85 26.92 14.13 11.92
CA ASP A 85 27.40 15.50 12.07
C ASP A 85 27.22 15.99 13.52
N PHE A 86 26.08 15.70 14.14
CA PHE A 86 25.85 16.02 15.54
C PHE A 86 26.81 15.27 16.47
N GLN A 87 26.98 13.95 16.28
CA GLN A 87 27.96 13.15 17.02
C GLN A 87 29.40 13.67 16.85
N ASN A 88 29.76 14.11 15.63
CA ASN A 88 31.07 14.68 15.35
C ASN A 88 31.27 16.02 16.05
N ARG A 89 30.26 16.89 16.09
CA ARG A 89 30.29 18.15 16.86
C ARG A 89 30.51 17.84 18.35
N MET A 90 29.72 16.94 18.93
CA MET A 90 29.88 16.49 20.33
C MET A 90 31.31 16.00 20.61
N LYS A 91 31.87 15.12 19.76
CA LYS A 91 33.23 14.58 19.90
C LYS A 91 34.32 15.67 19.79
N ARG A 92 34.17 16.66 18.91
CA ARG A 92 35.13 17.76 18.77
C ARG A 92 35.19 18.62 20.03
N TYR A 93 34.04 18.90 20.64
CA TYR A 93 33.97 19.66 21.89
C TYR A 93 34.58 18.87 23.06
N GLN A 94 34.32 17.55 23.16
CA GLN A 94 34.94 16.71 24.18
C GLN A 94 36.48 16.67 24.07
N ARG A 95 37.02 16.70 22.85
CA ARG A 95 38.49 16.75 22.62
C ARG A 95 39.10 18.12 22.90
N SER A 96 38.41 19.22 22.59
CA SER A 96 38.91 20.57 22.89
C SER A 96 38.93 20.85 24.40
N LEU A 97 38.06 20.20 25.17
CA LEU A 97 38.06 20.22 26.64
C LEU A 97 39.22 19.41 27.25
N ARG A 98 39.68 18.34 26.58
CA ARG A 98 40.71 17.43 27.12
C ARG A 98 42.16 17.93 26.91
N LYS A 99 42.38 19.03 26.19
CA LYS A 99 43.73 19.55 25.89
C LYS A 99 44.09 20.75 26.77
N GLY A 100 44.76 20.46 27.89
CA GLY A 100 45.60 21.43 28.61
C GLY A 100 45.05 21.86 29.97
N GLY A 101 45.40 21.11 31.02
CA GLY A 101 45.30 21.58 32.39
C GLY A 101 46.30 22.71 32.62
N THR A 102 45.80 23.93 32.77
CA THR A 102 46.52 25.06 33.38
C THR A 102 45.55 25.86 34.24
N GLY A 103 45.38 25.39 35.49
CA GLY A 103 45.30 26.20 36.73
C GLY A 103 44.38 27.42 36.86
N ASN A 104 43.55 27.80 35.89
CA ASN A 104 42.72 29.00 35.98
C ASN A 104 41.23 28.64 36.00
N LEU A 105 40.72 28.46 37.21
CA LEU A 105 39.34 28.15 37.56
C LEU A 105 38.29 29.07 36.90
N PHE A 106 38.67 30.29 36.50
CA PHE A 106 37.80 31.28 35.84
C PHE A 106 37.67 31.12 34.32
N ARG A 107 38.58 30.37 33.66
CA ARG A 107 38.44 30.01 32.23
C ARG A 107 37.52 28.79 32.05
N ASP A 108 37.45 27.92 33.06
CA ASP A 108 36.60 26.73 33.06
C ASP A 108 35.11 27.06 33.24
N THR A 109 34.75 28.12 33.95
CA THR A 109 33.35 28.56 34.12
C THR A 109 32.79 29.21 32.86
N THR A 110 33.58 30.03 32.16
CA THR A 110 33.16 30.62 30.87
C THR A 110 33.17 29.59 29.74
N ALA A 111 34.06 28.60 29.77
CA ALA A 111 34.02 27.46 28.86
C ALA A 111 32.84 26.51 29.14
N LYS A 112 32.48 26.27 30.42
CA LYS A 112 31.26 25.54 30.80
C LYS A 112 29.97 26.28 30.44
N PHE A 113 29.95 27.60 30.58
CA PHE A 113 28.77 28.40 30.21
C PHE A 113 28.64 28.52 28.69
N ARG A 114 29.77 28.69 27.97
CA ARG A 114 29.82 28.57 26.50
C ARG A 114 29.47 27.17 26.03
N TRP A 115 29.85 26.13 26.77
CA TRP A 115 29.42 24.75 26.56
C TRP A 115 27.90 24.65 26.70
N HIS A 116 27.29 25.07 27.82
CA HIS A 116 25.84 25.04 28.00
C HIS A 116 25.06 25.88 26.98
N VAL A 117 25.57 27.05 26.56
CA VAL A 117 24.88 27.93 25.59
C VAL A 117 25.07 27.43 24.15
N SER A 118 26.28 27.01 23.76
CA SER A 118 26.56 26.46 22.43
C SER A 118 25.94 25.08 22.25
N GLU A 119 25.89 24.27 23.30
CA GLU A 119 25.22 22.97 23.31
C GLU A 119 23.71 23.13 23.19
N LYS A 120 23.10 24.12 23.86
CA LYS A 120 21.66 24.39 23.70
C LYS A 120 21.31 24.85 22.29
N ASP A 121 22.11 25.72 21.68
CA ASP A 121 21.89 26.17 20.30
C ASP A 121 22.14 25.04 19.27
N ASP A 122 23.23 24.27 19.44
CA ASP A 122 23.52 23.10 18.60
C ASP A 122 22.44 21.99 18.78
N LEU A 123 21.95 21.78 20.00
CA LEU A 123 20.88 20.82 20.31
C LEU A 123 19.54 21.28 19.73
N ALA A 124 19.21 22.57 19.80
CA ALA A 124 18.00 23.13 19.21
C ALA A 124 18.01 23.04 17.68
N LYS A 125 19.16 23.31 17.04
CA LYS A 125 19.33 23.12 15.59
C LYS A 125 19.20 21.66 15.19
N PHE A 126 19.89 20.77 15.90
CA PHE A 126 19.78 19.33 15.68
C PHE A 126 18.34 18.83 15.81
N ARG A 127 17.63 19.30 16.86
CA ARG A 127 16.22 19.01 17.09
C ARG A 127 15.34 19.44 15.91
N ALA A 128 15.55 20.65 15.40
CA ALA A 128 14.82 21.15 14.23
C ALA A 128 15.10 20.31 12.96
N GLU A 129 16.35 19.92 12.74
CA GLU A 129 16.75 19.05 11.62
C GLU A 129 16.10 17.66 11.73
N VAL A 130 16.16 17.03 12.91
CA VAL A 130 15.50 15.73 13.19
C VAL A 130 13.99 15.82 12.96
N THR A 131 13.34 16.88 13.46
CA THR A 131 11.90 17.09 13.24
C THR A 131 11.58 17.27 11.75
N ALA A 132 12.38 18.04 11.00
CA ALA A 132 12.18 18.22 9.57
C ALA A 132 12.31 16.89 8.79
N HIS A 133 13.29 16.05 9.16
CA HIS A 133 13.44 14.72 8.59
C HIS A 133 12.28 13.80 8.93
N TYR A 134 11.82 13.79 10.18
CA TYR A 134 10.64 13.04 10.63
C TYR A 134 9.39 13.41 9.84
N LEU A 135 9.12 14.71 9.67
CA LEU A 135 7.98 15.20 8.87
C LEU A 135 8.09 14.78 7.40
N SER A 136 9.31 14.80 6.85
CA SER A 136 9.56 14.38 5.47
C SER A 136 9.28 12.88 5.28
N LEU A 137 9.72 12.04 6.22
CA LEU A 137 9.42 10.60 6.21
C LEU A 137 7.92 10.33 6.34
N ASN A 138 7.22 11.03 7.24
CA ASN A 138 5.77 10.89 7.37
C ASN A 138 5.02 11.30 6.11
N MET A 139 5.48 12.35 5.41
CA MET A 139 4.89 12.76 4.14
C MET A 139 5.12 11.69 3.06
N LEU A 140 6.29 11.05 3.04
CA LEU A 140 6.58 9.91 2.17
C LEU A 140 5.66 8.72 2.51
N LEU A 141 5.47 8.39 3.79
CA LEU A 141 4.53 7.34 4.24
C LEU A 141 3.10 7.63 3.79
N ALA A 142 2.62 8.85 3.98
CA ALA A 142 1.28 9.26 3.56
C ALA A 142 1.12 9.16 2.04
N THR A 143 2.13 9.62 1.28
CA THR A 143 2.13 9.53 -0.19
C THR A 143 2.19 8.08 -0.68
N ALA A 144 2.91 7.22 0.04
CA ALA A 144 2.93 5.79 -0.22
C ALA A 144 1.54 5.18 -0.07
N GLY A 145 0.90 5.45 1.07
CA GLY A 145 -0.44 4.97 1.38
C GLY A 145 -1.46 5.38 0.34
N THR A 146 -1.48 6.66 -0.06
CA THR A 146 -2.42 7.15 -1.08
C THR A 146 -2.19 6.48 -2.43
N LYS A 147 -0.94 6.40 -2.90
CA LYS A 147 -0.62 5.71 -4.17
C LYS A 147 -1.06 4.24 -4.13
N LEU A 148 -0.83 3.55 -3.03
CA LEU A 148 -1.19 2.14 -2.87
C LEU A 148 -2.72 1.96 -2.92
N THR A 149 -3.48 2.85 -2.26
CA THR A 149 -4.94 2.85 -2.34
C THR A 149 -5.47 3.13 -3.74
N MET A 150 -4.85 4.07 -4.47
CA MET A 150 -5.24 4.38 -5.85
C MET A 150 -4.98 3.19 -6.79
N LEU A 151 -3.81 2.54 -6.68
CA LEU A 151 -3.50 1.37 -7.49
C LEU A 151 -4.46 0.20 -7.21
N ASN A 152 -4.82 0.02 -5.94
CA ASN A 152 -5.81 -0.98 -5.56
C ASN A 152 -7.20 -0.65 -6.12
N ASP A 153 -7.61 0.62 -6.06
CA ASP A 153 -8.89 1.08 -6.62
C ASP A 153 -8.96 0.91 -8.14
N GLU A 154 -7.91 1.29 -8.87
CA GLU A 154 -7.82 1.09 -10.32
C GLU A 154 -7.88 -0.40 -10.69
N GLY A 155 -7.19 -1.25 -9.94
CA GLY A 155 -7.24 -2.71 -10.12
C GLY A 155 -8.64 -3.26 -9.89
N MET A 156 -9.31 -2.80 -8.84
CA MET A 156 -10.70 -3.16 -8.53
C MET A 156 -11.67 -2.69 -9.62
N HIS A 157 -11.51 -1.47 -10.11
CA HIS A 157 -12.36 -0.89 -11.13
C HIS A 157 -12.22 -1.61 -12.48
N LYS A 158 -10.99 -2.00 -12.86
CA LYS A 158 -10.75 -2.83 -14.06
C LYS A 158 -11.41 -4.19 -13.93
N ARG A 159 -11.29 -4.85 -12.77
CA ARG A 159 -11.94 -6.14 -12.49
C ARG A 159 -13.46 -6.04 -12.53
N LEU A 160 -14.03 -4.97 -11.97
CA LEU A 160 -15.47 -4.72 -12.00
C LEU A 160 -15.97 -4.57 -13.44
N LYS A 161 -15.34 -3.72 -14.24
CA LYS A 161 -15.68 -3.56 -15.67
C LYS A 161 -15.59 -4.86 -16.45
N GLN A 162 -14.55 -5.67 -16.19
CA GLN A 162 -14.39 -6.96 -16.85
C GLN A 162 -15.49 -7.94 -16.43
N SER A 163 -15.88 -7.93 -15.16
CA SER A 163 -17.00 -8.72 -14.66
C SER A 163 -18.32 -8.29 -15.31
N ASP A 164 -18.60 -6.99 -15.37
CA ASP A 164 -19.81 -6.44 -15.97
C ASP A 164 -19.94 -6.81 -17.45
N LEU A 165 -18.83 -6.71 -18.20
CA LEU A 165 -18.79 -7.15 -19.60
C LEU A 165 -19.05 -8.65 -19.74
N ALA A 166 -18.44 -9.48 -18.89
CA ALA A 166 -18.67 -10.92 -18.90
C ALA A 166 -20.14 -11.27 -18.55
N HIS A 167 -20.74 -10.56 -17.59
CA HIS A 167 -22.15 -10.71 -17.24
C HIS A 167 -23.07 -10.29 -18.39
N ALA A 168 -22.79 -9.16 -19.04
CA ALA A 168 -23.59 -8.70 -20.17
C ALA A 168 -23.54 -9.70 -21.33
N SER A 169 -22.36 -10.23 -21.66
CA SER A 169 -22.21 -11.27 -22.69
C SER A 169 -22.95 -12.56 -22.32
N SER A 170 -22.80 -13.03 -21.07
CA SER A 170 -23.48 -14.23 -20.59
C SER A 170 -25.00 -14.07 -20.62
N SER A 171 -25.51 -12.92 -20.18
CA SER A 171 -26.94 -12.60 -20.23
C SER A 171 -27.46 -12.54 -21.67
N ALA A 172 -26.71 -11.93 -22.60
CA ALA A 172 -27.10 -11.90 -24.01
C ALA A 172 -27.21 -13.32 -24.60
N THR A 173 -26.29 -14.22 -24.26
CA THR A 173 -26.37 -15.63 -24.65
C THR A 173 -27.61 -16.31 -24.05
N GLN A 174 -27.89 -16.07 -22.76
CA GLN A 174 -29.09 -16.61 -22.10
C GLN A 174 -30.38 -16.13 -22.78
N THR A 175 -30.49 -14.84 -23.08
CA THR A 175 -31.67 -14.28 -23.76
C THR A 175 -31.84 -14.88 -25.15
N SER A 176 -30.74 -15.06 -25.91
CA SER A 176 -30.80 -15.72 -27.22
C SER A 176 -31.28 -17.18 -27.13
N LEU A 177 -30.82 -17.93 -26.13
CA LEU A 177 -31.26 -19.31 -25.92
C LEU A 177 -32.74 -19.38 -25.54
N LEU A 178 -33.22 -18.46 -24.69
CA LEU A 178 -34.63 -18.38 -24.32
C LEU A 178 -35.52 -18.07 -25.54
N VAL A 179 -35.07 -17.20 -26.43
CA VAL A 179 -35.77 -16.91 -27.68
C VAL A 179 -35.82 -18.14 -28.59
N ASP A 180 -34.72 -18.87 -28.74
CA ASP A 180 -34.67 -20.12 -29.54
C ASP A 180 -35.60 -21.19 -28.95
N ILE A 181 -35.56 -21.41 -27.63
CA ILE A 181 -36.45 -22.35 -26.92
C ILE A 181 -37.92 -21.97 -27.15
N ASN A 182 -38.27 -20.69 -27.01
CA ASN A 182 -39.64 -20.24 -27.21
C ASN A 182 -40.10 -20.44 -28.66
N THR A 183 -39.22 -20.19 -29.63
CA THR A 183 -39.50 -20.40 -31.05
C THR A 183 -39.77 -21.87 -31.34
N ARG A 184 -38.93 -22.78 -30.82
CA ARG A 184 -39.12 -24.23 -30.95
C ARG A 184 -40.39 -24.73 -30.26
N LEU A 185 -40.76 -24.15 -29.12
CA LEU A 185 -42.04 -24.48 -28.47
C LEU A 185 -43.24 -24.03 -29.29
N GLN A 186 -43.16 -22.86 -29.94
CA GLN A 186 -44.21 -22.40 -30.85
C GLN A 186 -44.34 -23.29 -32.08
N GLU A 187 -43.22 -23.67 -32.71
CA GLU A 187 -43.20 -24.62 -33.83
C GLU A 187 -43.79 -25.98 -33.44
N ASN A 188 -43.41 -26.52 -32.29
CA ASN A 188 -43.99 -27.78 -31.81
C ASN A 188 -45.50 -27.68 -31.57
N ASN A 189 -45.97 -26.56 -31.01
CA ASN A 189 -47.39 -26.33 -30.81
C ASN A 189 -48.17 -26.27 -32.13
N THR A 190 -47.64 -25.61 -33.16
CA THR A 190 -48.31 -25.55 -34.47
C THR A 190 -48.34 -26.91 -35.15
N LEU A 191 -47.27 -27.70 -35.05
CA LEU A 191 -47.22 -29.07 -35.57
C LEU A 191 -48.24 -29.99 -34.88
N ILE A 192 -48.36 -29.90 -33.55
CA ILE A 192 -49.35 -30.67 -32.79
C ILE A 192 -50.78 -30.29 -33.20
N GLN A 193 -51.05 -28.99 -33.39
CA GLN A 193 -52.36 -28.52 -33.86
C GLN A 193 -52.67 -29.02 -35.27
N ALA A 194 -51.70 -28.98 -36.18
CA ALA A 194 -51.85 -29.50 -37.55
C ALA A 194 -52.15 -31.00 -37.55
N ALA A 195 -51.38 -31.80 -36.79
CA ALA A 195 -51.60 -33.23 -36.64
C ALA A 195 -52.98 -33.56 -36.03
N ALA A 196 -53.44 -32.76 -35.06
CA ALA A 196 -54.77 -32.92 -34.47
C ALA A 196 -55.89 -32.65 -35.49
N LEU A 197 -55.75 -31.62 -36.34
CA LEU A 197 -56.70 -31.33 -37.40
C LEU A 197 -56.72 -32.43 -38.47
N GLU A 198 -55.55 -32.92 -38.86
CA GLU A 198 -55.42 -34.00 -39.85
C GLU A 198 -56.03 -35.31 -39.33
N SER A 199 -55.76 -35.67 -38.07
CA SER A 199 -56.39 -36.81 -37.40
C SER A 199 -57.93 -36.69 -37.38
N LYS A 200 -58.46 -35.50 -37.06
CA LYS A 200 -59.91 -35.25 -37.06
C LYS A 200 -60.50 -35.37 -38.47
N ALA A 201 -59.83 -34.84 -39.49
CA ALA A 201 -60.26 -34.96 -40.88
C ALA A 201 -60.23 -36.42 -41.36
N LEU A 202 -59.19 -37.17 -41.01
CA LEU A 202 -59.07 -38.60 -41.33
C LEU A 202 -60.20 -39.41 -40.68
N GLY A 203 -60.49 -39.15 -39.40
CA GLY A 203 -61.60 -39.78 -38.69
C GLY A 203 -62.94 -39.52 -39.37
N SER A 204 -63.20 -38.29 -39.79
CA SER A 204 -64.43 -37.96 -40.52
C SER A 204 -64.54 -38.64 -41.90
N ARG A 205 -63.42 -38.81 -42.61
CA ARG A 205 -63.40 -39.51 -43.90
C ARG A 205 -63.66 -41.00 -43.75
N ILE A 206 -63.01 -41.63 -42.77
CA ILE A 206 -63.22 -43.05 -42.47
C ILE A 206 -64.67 -43.31 -42.09
N ASP A 207 -65.26 -42.44 -41.27
CA ASP A 207 -66.66 -42.55 -40.87
C ASP A 207 -67.60 -42.44 -42.10
N VAL A 208 -67.38 -41.46 -42.98
CA VAL A 208 -68.14 -41.30 -44.23
C VAL A 208 -67.99 -42.50 -45.16
N ASP A 209 -66.78 -43.02 -45.37
CA ASP A 209 -66.55 -44.18 -46.24
C ASP A 209 -67.16 -45.46 -45.64
N TYR A 210 -67.14 -45.61 -44.32
CA TYR A 210 -67.81 -46.72 -43.62
C TYR A 210 -69.33 -46.68 -43.86
N PHE A 211 -69.97 -45.53 -43.67
CA PHE A 211 -71.41 -45.37 -43.95
C PHE A 211 -71.75 -45.60 -45.43
N ARG A 212 -70.87 -45.19 -46.34
CA ARG A 212 -71.09 -45.36 -47.78
C ARG A 212 -71.00 -46.83 -48.21
N ASN A 213 -70.02 -47.57 -47.69
CA ASN A 213 -69.86 -48.99 -47.97
C ASN A 213 -70.99 -49.83 -47.36
N LEU A 214 -71.49 -49.48 -46.18
CA LEU A 214 -72.67 -50.15 -45.60
C LEU A 214 -73.92 -49.97 -46.48
N GLY A 215 -74.10 -48.79 -47.08
CA GLY A 215 -75.24 -48.52 -47.96
C GLY A 215 -75.19 -49.29 -49.29
N THR A 216 -74.00 -49.68 -49.76
CA THR A 216 -73.83 -50.42 -51.01
C THR A 216 -73.94 -51.93 -50.86
N GLU A 217 -73.77 -52.50 -49.66
CA GLU A 217 -73.98 -53.93 -49.41
C GLU A 217 -75.45 -54.29 -49.06
N LEU A 218 -76.31 -53.29 -48.88
CA LEU A 218 -77.73 -53.44 -48.52
C LEU A 218 -78.71 -53.31 -49.71
N LEU A 219 -78.21 -53.29 -50.94
CA LEU A 219 -78.97 -53.29 -52.21
C LEU A 219 -78.51 -54.47 -53.08
#